data_AF-A0A8H6IJX2-F1
#
_entry.id   AF-A0A8H6IJX2-F1
#
_cell.length_a   1.000
_cell.length_b   1.000
_cell.length_c   1.000
_cell.angle_alpha   90.00
_cell.angle_beta   90.00
_cell.angle_gamma   90.00
#
_symmetry.space_group_name_H-M   'P 1'
#
loop_
_entity.id
_entity.type
_entity.pdbx_description
1 polymer ?
#
loop_
_entity_poly.entity_id
_entity_poly.type
_entity_poly.pdbx_seq_one_letter_code
_entity_poly.pdbx_strand_id
1 'polypeptide(L)'
;MAPSATWTSCPYVGRDGKVNPDVRTLNGPSAINNVGQYSIYGSIAFATRRTTKYSQDVINAIDYFFLNPDTKMNPNVNYGQIVRGEGPKGKKGTFTGVLDIRGIVKVINSIFILKSGGSAEWTNTRDQGMRDWILEYSTWLQESDIGKVTATRPNNHVSFYVAQLAASKYYAGDKPGAVFVLQSFFKKEFRDQIAASGEQPFEGVRAKPVHYRSFNLEALIMNAKLGDALGVDFWTAKSKYGATIQTALDYAITVDPKGEDVGDLLPHVAAVAAAYGDPVGKYKGFLSKHLSTYESKPFWFYNQPGALTKSPTAKTKRSIYLGGGEDDDDGSEPDDGGTITKPGEGASDGGPVNGAPKIPFTCPDAFEDTTKVEIDNGIFVTCEQLRPLYEAEVPGVVA
;
A
#
# COMPACT_ATOMS: atom_id res chain seq x y z
N MET A 1 -2.38 3.85 31.49
CA MET A 1 -1.20 4.69 31.81
C MET A 1 -1.65 5.86 32.66
N ALA A 2 -0.86 6.30 33.63
CA ALA A 2 -1.17 7.51 34.40
C ALA A 2 -1.12 8.75 33.48
N PRO A 3 -1.93 9.80 33.70
CA PRO A 3 -1.90 11.03 32.91
C PRO A 3 -0.50 11.67 32.82
N SER A 4 0.32 11.51 33.86
CA SER A 4 1.72 11.95 33.91
C SER A 4 2.64 11.23 32.92
N ALA A 5 2.26 10.04 32.43
CA ALA A 5 3.02 9.32 31.40
C ALA A 5 2.71 9.82 29.97
N THR A 6 1.75 10.72 29.81
CA THR A 6 1.28 11.23 28.51
C THR A 6 1.31 12.76 28.40
N TRP A 7 1.71 13.46 29.46
CA TRP A 7 1.70 14.92 29.52
C TRP A 7 3.03 15.46 30.02
N THR A 8 3.46 16.57 29.44
CA THR A 8 4.67 17.32 29.84
C THR A 8 4.45 18.80 29.57
N SER A 9 5.16 19.68 30.27
CA SER A 9 5.25 21.11 29.95
C SER A 9 6.28 21.41 28.86
N CYS A 10 7.16 20.45 28.52
CA CYS A 10 8.13 20.62 27.44
C CYS A 10 7.44 20.50 26.07
N PRO A 11 7.47 21.54 25.21
CA PRO A 11 6.85 21.47 23.90
C PRO A 11 7.61 20.50 22.99
N TYR A 12 6.89 19.56 22.39
CA TYR A 12 7.44 18.65 21.40
C TYR A 12 7.55 19.35 20.05
N VAL A 13 8.65 19.13 19.34
CA VAL A 13 8.87 19.63 17.98
C VAL A 13 9.12 18.46 17.02
N GLY A 14 8.59 18.57 15.80
CA GLY A 14 8.85 17.62 14.74
C GLY A 14 10.34 17.58 14.39
N ARG A 15 10.95 16.40 14.46
CA ARG A 15 12.31 16.14 13.99
C ARG A 15 12.25 14.91 13.09
N ASP A 16 12.19 15.16 11.78
CA ASP A 16 12.00 14.10 10.79
C ASP A 16 13.07 13.00 10.94
N GLY A 17 12.65 11.74 10.79
CA GLY A 17 13.51 10.55 10.94
C GLY A 17 14.00 10.23 12.36
N LYS A 18 13.72 11.06 13.37
CA LYS A 18 14.17 10.87 14.76
C LYS A 18 13.03 10.42 15.67
N VAL A 19 12.96 9.11 15.90
CA VAL A 19 11.95 8.51 16.79
C VAL A 19 12.23 8.89 18.25
N ASN A 20 11.27 9.55 18.89
CA ASN A 20 11.31 9.80 20.33
C ASN A 20 11.06 8.48 21.09
N PRO A 21 11.95 8.03 22.00
CA PRO A 21 11.80 6.77 22.72
C PRO A 21 10.52 6.68 23.58
N ASP A 22 9.90 7.80 23.94
CA ASP A 22 8.64 7.83 24.69
C ASP A 22 7.53 7.00 24.03
N VAL A 23 7.53 6.87 22.69
CA VAL A 23 6.55 6.04 21.98
C VAL A 23 6.59 4.58 22.42
N ARG A 24 7.74 4.09 22.89
CA ARG A 24 7.95 2.70 23.34
C ARG A 24 7.29 2.41 24.70
N THR A 25 6.85 3.45 25.41
CA THR A 25 6.11 3.31 26.67
C THR A 25 4.60 3.10 26.45
N LEU A 26 4.12 3.26 25.21
CA LEU A 26 2.72 3.15 24.85
C LEU A 26 2.40 1.71 24.40
N ASN A 27 1.34 1.12 24.95
CA ASN A 27 0.92 -0.23 24.57
C ASN A 27 0.12 -0.27 23.25
N GLY A 28 -0.60 0.80 22.94
CA GLY A 28 -1.52 0.86 21.79
C GLY A 28 -0.86 0.51 20.44
N PRO A 29 0.24 1.21 20.05
CA PRO A 29 0.93 0.94 18.79
C PRO A 29 1.44 -0.51 18.67
N SER A 30 1.92 -1.12 19.75
CA SER A 30 2.34 -2.52 19.71
C SER A 30 1.13 -3.45 19.56
N ALA A 31 0.07 -3.23 20.34
CA ALA A 31 -1.13 -4.08 20.32
C ALA A 31 -1.82 -4.09 18.94
N ILE A 32 -1.97 -2.93 18.30
CA ILE A 32 -2.63 -2.80 17.00
C ILE A 32 -1.82 -3.43 15.85
N ASN A 33 -0.49 -3.33 15.90
CA ASN A 33 0.38 -4.00 14.94
C ASN A 33 0.38 -5.52 15.17
N ASN A 34 0.42 -5.95 16.43
CA ASN A 34 0.44 -7.36 16.79
C ASN A 34 -0.84 -8.07 16.40
N VAL A 35 -2.04 -7.49 16.62
CA VAL A 35 -3.29 -8.13 16.22
C VAL A 35 -3.37 -8.32 14.70
N GLY A 36 -2.90 -7.34 13.92
CA GLY A 36 -2.83 -7.48 12.46
C GLY A 36 -1.89 -8.59 12.00
N GLN A 37 -0.68 -8.64 12.57
CA GLN A 37 0.33 -9.66 12.24
C GLN A 37 -0.09 -11.06 12.69
N TYR A 38 -0.61 -11.16 13.91
CA TYR A 38 -1.09 -12.41 14.48
C TYR A 38 -2.26 -12.98 13.68
N SER A 39 -3.23 -12.13 13.30
CA SER A 39 -4.38 -12.56 12.51
C SER A 39 -3.98 -13.13 11.14
N ILE A 40 -3.09 -12.46 10.41
CA ILE A 40 -2.70 -12.95 9.08
C ILE A 40 -1.85 -14.22 9.16
N TYR A 41 -0.89 -14.31 10.08
CA TYR A 41 -0.08 -15.54 10.21
C TYR A 41 -0.89 -16.72 10.75
N GLY A 42 -1.76 -16.49 11.74
CA GLY A 42 -2.64 -17.53 12.26
C GLY A 42 -3.62 -18.04 11.21
N SER A 43 -4.19 -17.16 10.39
CA SER A 43 -5.11 -17.59 9.31
C SER A 43 -4.40 -18.31 8.18
N ILE A 44 -3.16 -17.93 7.82
CA ILE A 44 -2.33 -18.70 6.89
C ILE A 44 -2.00 -20.09 7.46
N ALA A 45 -1.65 -20.17 8.75
CA ALA A 45 -1.42 -21.46 9.41
C ALA A 45 -2.69 -22.33 9.41
N PHE A 46 -3.86 -21.74 9.66
CA PHE A 46 -5.15 -22.41 9.52
C PHE A 46 -5.37 -22.90 8.08
N ALA A 47 -5.18 -22.06 7.06
CA ALA A 47 -5.42 -22.43 5.66
C ALA A 47 -4.48 -23.54 5.16
N THR A 48 -3.25 -23.58 5.67
CA THR A 48 -2.24 -24.58 5.26
C THR A 48 -2.29 -25.87 6.07
N ARG A 49 -2.60 -25.80 7.36
CA ARG A 49 -2.63 -26.98 8.26
C ARG A 49 -4.02 -27.53 8.49
N ARG A 50 -5.07 -26.75 8.22
CA ARG A 50 -6.50 -27.09 8.42
C ARG A 50 -6.82 -27.53 9.86
N THR A 51 -6.16 -26.93 10.84
CA THR A 51 -6.39 -27.24 12.26
C THR A 51 -7.20 -26.15 12.95
N THR A 52 -8.21 -26.56 13.71
CA THR A 52 -9.07 -25.68 14.54
C THR A 52 -8.29 -24.83 15.52
N LYS A 53 -7.13 -25.30 16.02
CA LYS A 53 -6.30 -24.50 16.93
C LYS A 53 -5.93 -23.14 16.34
N TYR A 54 -5.53 -23.08 15.07
CA TYR A 54 -5.09 -21.83 14.46
C TYR A 54 -6.25 -20.88 14.16
N SER A 55 -7.42 -21.39 13.77
CA SER A 55 -8.61 -20.53 13.61
C SER A 55 -9.07 -19.97 14.95
N GLN A 56 -9.11 -20.79 16.01
CA GLN A 56 -9.44 -20.34 17.37
C GLN A 56 -8.49 -19.28 17.90
N ASP A 57 -7.18 -19.47 17.68
CA ASP A 57 -6.17 -18.51 18.09
C ASP A 57 -6.46 -17.13 17.45
N VAL A 58 -6.70 -17.07 16.13
CA VAL A 58 -7.06 -15.83 15.42
C VAL A 58 -8.37 -15.23 15.96
N ILE A 59 -9.38 -16.06 16.16
CA ILE A 59 -10.69 -15.61 16.66
C ILE A 59 -10.57 -14.99 18.05
N ASN A 60 -9.79 -15.59 18.95
CA ASN A 60 -9.56 -15.02 20.28
C ASN A 60 -8.94 -13.63 20.20
N ALA A 61 -8.00 -13.41 19.27
CA ALA A 61 -7.38 -12.10 19.06
C ALA A 61 -8.39 -11.08 18.50
N ILE A 62 -9.24 -11.50 17.55
CA ILE A 62 -10.29 -10.64 16.97
C ILE A 62 -11.36 -10.30 18.02
N ASP A 63 -11.86 -11.30 18.74
CA ASP A 63 -12.86 -11.14 19.80
C ASP A 63 -12.34 -10.17 20.86
N TYR A 64 -11.11 -10.36 21.33
CA TYR A 64 -10.52 -9.49 22.36
C TYR A 64 -10.33 -8.04 21.88
N PHE A 65 -9.80 -7.84 20.67
CA PHE A 65 -9.39 -6.50 20.22
C PHE A 65 -10.53 -5.70 19.58
N PHE A 66 -11.54 -6.35 18.99
CA PHE A 66 -12.58 -5.68 18.19
C PHE A 66 -14.01 -5.89 18.69
N LEU A 67 -14.35 -7.03 19.27
CA LEU A 67 -15.75 -7.41 19.51
C LEU A 67 -16.18 -7.41 20.97
N ASN A 68 -15.30 -7.82 21.89
CA ASN A 68 -15.61 -7.91 23.31
C ASN A 68 -15.80 -6.50 23.90
N PRO A 69 -16.98 -6.16 24.45
CA PRO A 69 -17.27 -4.81 24.94
C PRO A 69 -16.33 -4.32 26.04
N ASP A 70 -15.75 -5.23 26.83
CA ASP A 70 -14.86 -4.88 27.94
C ASP A 70 -13.43 -4.52 27.49
N THR A 71 -13.03 -4.97 26.29
CA THR A 71 -11.64 -4.88 25.82
C THR A 71 -11.49 -4.27 24.44
N LYS A 72 -12.58 -4.14 23.67
CA LYS A 72 -12.51 -3.67 22.28
C LYS A 72 -11.88 -2.30 22.17
N MET A 73 -11.06 -2.13 21.15
CA MET A 73 -10.68 -0.82 20.66
C MET A 73 -11.91 -0.17 20.03
N ASN A 74 -12.19 1.09 20.37
CA ASN A 74 -13.22 1.87 19.67
C ASN A 74 -12.81 2.05 18.20
N PRO A 75 -13.75 2.02 17.24
CA PRO A 75 -13.46 2.09 15.80
C PRO A 75 -13.07 3.50 15.32
N ASN A 76 -12.04 4.07 15.92
CA ASN A 76 -11.45 5.35 15.56
C ASN A 76 -10.02 5.45 16.10
N VAL A 77 -9.23 6.38 15.54
CA VAL A 77 -7.91 6.75 16.08
C VAL A 77 -7.90 8.21 16.52
N ASN A 78 -8.95 8.65 17.22
CA ASN A 78 -9.08 10.03 17.73
C ASN A 78 -7.89 10.50 18.58
N TYR A 79 -7.10 9.58 19.13
CA TYR A 79 -5.92 9.84 19.95
C TYR A 79 -4.62 9.24 19.36
N GLY A 80 -4.66 8.82 18.09
CA GLY A 80 -3.49 8.31 17.38
C GLY A 80 -2.41 9.38 17.24
N GLN A 81 -1.16 9.00 17.51
CA GLN A 81 0.03 9.87 17.44
C GLN A 81 -0.18 11.29 17.99
N ILE A 82 -0.77 11.38 19.19
CA ILE A 82 -0.91 12.65 19.92
C ILE A 82 0.45 13.28 20.20
N VAL A 83 0.58 14.58 19.92
CA VAL A 83 1.77 15.35 20.29
C VAL A 83 1.64 15.76 21.76
N ARG A 84 2.45 15.13 22.62
CA ARG A 84 2.55 15.46 24.06
C ARG A 84 2.94 16.92 24.25
N GLY A 85 2.49 17.51 25.34
CA GLY A 85 2.78 18.90 25.66
C GLY A 85 1.57 19.68 26.13
N GLU A 86 1.80 20.96 26.36
CA GLU A 86 0.75 21.94 26.54
C GLU A 86 -0.17 21.99 25.30
N GLY A 87 -1.45 22.25 25.55
CA GLY A 87 -2.49 22.25 24.55
C GLY A 87 -3.87 22.28 25.21
N PRO A 88 -4.94 22.52 24.44
CA PRO A 88 -6.28 22.55 24.99
C PRO A 88 -6.63 21.21 25.65
N LYS A 89 -7.38 21.27 26.76
CA LYS A 89 -7.92 20.07 27.42
C LYS A 89 -8.70 19.24 26.39
N GLY A 90 -8.44 17.94 26.33
CA GLY A 90 -9.07 17.06 25.33
C GLY A 90 -8.44 17.11 23.94
N LYS A 91 -7.19 17.58 23.81
CA LYS A 91 -6.41 17.54 22.56
C LYS A 91 -6.52 16.16 21.89
N LYS A 92 -6.96 16.17 20.63
CA LYS A 92 -7.01 14.97 19.78
C LYS A 92 -5.62 14.64 19.23
N GLY A 93 -5.52 13.43 18.68
CA GLY A 93 -4.39 12.97 17.87
C GLY A 93 -4.22 13.74 16.57
N THR A 94 -3.31 13.25 15.74
CA THR A 94 -2.97 13.87 14.44
C THR A 94 -3.35 12.95 13.29
N PHE A 95 -3.34 13.47 12.06
CA PHE A 95 -3.62 12.69 10.85
C PHE A 95 -2.66 11.51 10.68
N THR A 96 -1.44 11.60 11.22
CA THR A 96 -0.43 10.54 11.13
C THR A 96 -0.87 9.27 11.89
N GLY A 97 -1.75 9.40 12.89
CA GLY A 97 -2.32 8.29 13.64
C GLY A 97 -3.12 7.30 12.80
N VAL A 98 -3.61 7.69 11.61
CA VAL A 98 -4.26 6.77 10.67
C VAL A 98 -3.29 5.68 10.17
N LEU A 99 -1.98 5.94 10.16
CA LEU A 99 -0.98 4.93 9.79
C LEU A 99 -0.83 3.83 10.84
N ASP A 100 -1.17 4.08 12.12
CA ASP A 100 -1.01 3.09 13.19
C ASP A 100 -1.97 1.91 13.00
N ILE A 101 -3.12 2.12 12.37
CA ILE A 101 -4.14 1.09 12.12
C ILE A 101 -4.12 0.52 10.70
N ARG A 102 -3.12 0.85 9.87
CA ARG A 102 -2.99 0.29 8.50
C ARG A 102 -2.99 -1.24 8.44
N GLY A 103 -2.59 -1.90 9.53
CA GLY A 103 -2.68 -3.35 9.72
C GLY A 103 -4.10 -3.93 9.68
N ILE A 104 -5.15 -3.11 9.70
CA ILE A 104 -6.55 -3.55 9.59
C ILE A 104 -6.82 -4.33 8.30
N VAL A 105 -6.10 -4.02 7.21
CA VAL A 105 -6.19 -4.77 5.95
C VAL A 105 -5.75 -6.23 6.14
N LYS A 106 -4.78 -6.50 7.02
CA LYS A 106 -4.35 -7.86 7.37
C LYS A 106 -5.43 -8.61 8.16
N VAL A 107 -6.15 -7.92 9.04
CA VAL A 107 -7.29 -8.50 9.78
C VAL A 107 -8.42 -8.84 8.83
N ILE A 108 -8.79 -7.93 7.92
CA ILE A 108 -9.80 -8.18 6.88
C ILE A 108 -9.42 -9.39 6.02
N ASN A 109 -8.16 -9.47 5.56
CA ASN A 109 -7.70 -10.59 4.76
C ASN A 109 -7.71 -11.91 5.56
N SER A 110 -7.32 -11.87 6.83
CA SER A 110 -7.41 -13.01 7.75
C SER A 110 -8.85 -13.55 7.85
N ILE A 111 -9.84 -12.66 7.96
CA ILE A 111 -11.25 -13.05 7.96
C ILE A 111 -11.65 -13.71 6.64
N PHE A 112 -11.25 -13.15 5.49
CA PHE A 112 -11.51 -13.79 4.20
C PHE A 112 -10.89 -15.19 4.10
N ILE A 113 -9.69 -15.39 4.64
CA ILE A 113 -9.02 -16.70 4.70
C ILE A 113 -9.78 -17.67 5.60
N LEU A 114 -10.22 -17.25 6.79
CA LEU A 114 -11.03 -18.09 7.69
C LEU A 114 -12.33 -18.54 7.02
N LYS A 115 -13.04 -17.61 6.36
CA LYS A 115 -14.28 -17.87 5.62
C LYS A 115 -14.07 -18.84 4.47
N SER A 116 -13.08 -18.54 3.61
CA SER A 116 -12.75 -19.39 2.45
C SER A 116 -12.24 -20.76 2.88
N GLY A 117 -11.61 -20.85 4.05
CA GLY A 117 -11.13 -22.08 4.63
C GLY A 117 -12.19 -22.92 5.35
N GLY A 118 -13.43 -22.41 5.49
CA GLY A 118 -14.53 -23.10 6.15
C GLY A 118 -14.37 -23.23 7.67
N SER A 119 -13.75 -22.24 8.33
CA SER A 119 -13.62 -22.25 9.80
C SER A 119 -15.01 -22.27 10.46
N ALA A 120 -15.30 -23.33 11.20
CA ALA A 120 -16.55 -23.47 11.95
C ALA A 120 -16.67 -22.44 13.09
N GLU A 121 -15.52 -21.98 13.59
CA GLU A 121 -15.44 -21.03 14.70
C GLU A 121 -15.73 -19.58 14.25
N TRP A 122 -15.57 -19.27 12.96
CA TRP A 122 -15.96 -17.99 12.36
C TRP A 122 -17.46 -17.95 12.09
N THR A 123 -18.24 -17.60 13.11
CA THR A 123 -19.71 -17.58 13.05
C THR A 123 -20.25 -16.33 12.37
N ASN A 124 -21.50 -16.40 11.88
CA ASN A 124 -22.21 -15.25 11.32
C ASN A 124 -22.30 -14.07 12.30
N THR A 125 -22.44 -14.34 13.60
CA THR A 125 -22.46 -13.30 14.64
C THR A 125 -21.15 -12.53 14.71
N ARG A 126 -19.99 -13.23 14.67
CA ARG A 126 -18.67 -12.58 14.63
C ARG A 126 -18.46 -11.81 13.35
N ASP A 127 -18.86 -12.41 12.23
CA ASP A 127 -18.76 -11.80 10.92
C ASP A 127 -19.53 -10.47 10.87
N GLN A 128 -20.77 -10.46 11.39
CA GLN A 128 -21.57 -9.25 11.51
C GLN A 128 -20.94 -8.22 12.46
N GLY A 129 -20.49 -8.64 13.65
CA GLY A 129 -19.85 -7.72 14.60
C GLY A 129 -18.59 -7.05 14.03
N MET A 130 -17.79 -7.78 13.25
CA MET A 130 -16.65 -7.19 12.55
C MET A 130 -17.08 -6.25 11.42
N ARG A 131 -18.16 -6.56 10.70
CA ARG A 131 -18.69 -5.65 9.67
C ARG A 131 -19.16 -4.35 10.30
N ASP A 132 -19.86 -4.42 11.42
CA ASP A 132 -20.33 -3.23 12.14
C ASP A 132 -19.15 -2.38 12.61
N TRP A 133 -18.12 -3.00 13.21
CA TRP A 133 -16.91 -2.29 13.63
C TRP A 133 -16.17 -1.63 12.46
N ILE A 134 -16.01 -2.34 11.34
CA ILE A 134 -15.35 -1.83 10.13
C ILE A 134 -16.17 -0.70 9.49
N LEU A 135 -17.50 -0.82 9.46
CA LEU A 135 -18.38 0.24 8.96
C LEU A 135 -18.24 1.51 9.80
N GLU A 136 -18.31 1.40 11.14
CA GLU A 136 -18.12 2.54 12.04
C GLU A 136 -16.73 3.19 11.86
N TYR A 137 -15.68 2.37 11.72
CA TYR A 137 -14.32 2.86 11.44
C TYR A 137 -14.22 3.56 10.09
N SER A 138 -14.82 3.00 9.04
CA SER A 138 -14.79 3.59 7.70
C SER A 138 -15.57 4.90 7.63
N THR A 139 -16.67 5.02 8.37
CA THR A 139 -17.42 6.27 8.54
C THR A 139 -16.55 7.30 9.27
N TRP A 140 -15.94 6.94 10.40
CA TRP A 140 -15.02 7.82 11.12
C TRP A 140 -13.85 8.27 10.22
N LEU A 141 -13.28 7.37 9.42
CA LEU A 141 -12.16 7.66 8.52
C LEU A 141 -12.54 8.68 7.43
N GLN A 142 -13.78 8.70 6.97
CA GLN A 142 -14.25 9.64 5.95
C GLN A 142 -14.73 10.97 6.55
N GLU A 143 -15.36 10.93 7.73
CA GLU A 143 -16.08 12.08 8.27
C GLU A 143 -15.29 12.88 9.31
N SER A 144 -14.35 12.25 10.01
CA SER A 144 -13.54 12.93 11.02
C SER A 144 -12.56 13.93 10.41
N ASP A 145 -12.25 15.00 11.15
CA ASP A 145 -11.23 15.98 10.74
C ASP A 145 -9.87 15.31 10.52
N ILE A 146 -9.51 14.33 11.37
CA ILE A 146 -8.27 13.55 11.25
C ILE A 146 -8.26 12.79 9.91
N GLY A 147 -9.34 12.09 9.58
CA GLY A 147 -9.49 11.36 8.34
C GLY A 147 -9.44 12.27 7.11
N LYS A 148 -10.17 13.37 7.13
CA LYS A 148 -10.19 14.39 6.06
C LYS A 148 -8.80 15.00 5.83
N VAL A 149 -8.07 15.34 6.89
CA VAL A 149 -6.68 15.83 6.75
C VAL A 149 -5.78 14.74 6.18
N THR A 150 -5.92 13.49 6.61
CA THR A 150 -5.14 12.37 6.06
C THR A 150 -5.37 12.20 4.56
N ALA A 151 -6.63 12.27 4.12
CA ALA A 151 -7.01 12.14 2.71
C ALA A 151 -6.46 13.24 1.79
N THR A 152 -6.03 14.38 2.35
CA THR A 152 -5.44 15.50 1.58
C THR A 152 -3.91 15.44 1.50
N ARG A 153 -3.26 14.50 2.20
CA ARG A 153 -1.79 14.40 2.17
C ARG A 153 -1.34 13.85 0.82
N PRO A 154 -0.25 14.37 0.21
CA PRO A 154 0.15 13.95 -1.14
C PRO A 154 1.04 12.70 -1.19
N ASN A 155 1.36 12.11 -0.04
CA ASN A 155 2.39 11.09 0.13
C ASN A 155 1.80 9.79 0.73
N ASN A 156 2.62 8.93 1.33
CA ASN A 156 2.23 7.63 1.88
C ASN A 156 0.96 7.65 2.77
N HIS A 157 0.67 8.77 3.44
CA HIS A 157 -0.54 8.95 4.24
C HIS A 157 -1.83 8.71 3.43
N VAL A 158 -1.99 9.32 2.25
CA VAL A 158 -3.19 9.07 1.43
C VAL A 158 -3.15 7.68 0.80
N SER A 159 -1.98 7.18 0.43
CA SER A 159 -1.82 5.83 -0.11
C SER A 159 -2.36 4.77 0.88
N PHE A 160 -2.02 4.89 2.16
CA PHE A 160 -2.54 4.01 3.21
C PHE A 160 -3.99 4.30 3.61
N TYR A 161 -4.43 5.57 3.55
CA TYR A 161 -5.85 5.92 3.74
C TYR A 161 -6.73 5.16 2.75
N VAL A 162 -6.36 5.21 1.47
CA VAL A 162 -7.09 4.57 0.37
C VAL A 162 -7.13 3.05 0.54
N ALA A 163 -6.02 2.44 0.92
CA ALA A 163 -5.94 1.00 1.16
C ALA A 163 -6.91 0.55 2.26
N GLN A 164 -6.95 1.29 3.37
CA GLN A 164 -7.84 1.00 4.50
C GLN A 164 -9.30 1.20 4.12
N LEU A 165 -9.64 2.28 3.42
CA LEU A 165 -11.00 2.57 3.02
C LEU A 165 -11.52 1.57 1.97
N ALA A 166 -10.73 1.25 0.95
CA ALA A 166 -11.09 0.29 -0.09
C ALA A 166 -11.27 -1.13 0.49
N ALA A 167 -10.36 -1.58 1.37
CA ALA A 167 -10.48 -2.86 2.04
C ALA A 167 -11.73 -2.92 2.95
N SER A 168 -12.02 -1.83 3.67
CA SER A 168 -13.20 -1.73 4.54
C SER A 168 -14.51 -1.83 3.74
N LYS A 169 -14.62 -1.08 2.64
CA LYS A 169 -15.76 -1.15 1.73
C LYS A 169 -15.92 -2.54 1.11
N TYR A 170 -14.82 -3.15 0.68
CA TYR A 170 -14.84 -4.50 0.14
C TYR A 170 -15.35 -5.52 1.17
N TYR A 171 -14.87 -5.44 2.41
CA TYR A 171 -15.31 -6.31 3.50
C TYR A 171 -16.79 -6.10 3.88
N ALA A 172 -17.26 -4.86 3.84
CA ALA A 172 -18.66 -4.51 4.06
C ALA A 172 -19.60 -4.97 2.93
N GLY A 173 -19.06 -5.47 1.81
CA GLY A 173 -19.83 -5.89 0.64
C GLY A 173 -20.05 -4.80 -0.43
N ASP A 174 -19.56 -3.58 -0.19
CA ASP A 174 -19.58 -2.46 -1.13
C ASP A 174 -18.41 -2.56 -2.12
N LYS A 175 -18.45 -3.56 -3.02
CA LYS A 175 -17.44 -3.74 -4.06
C LYS A 175 -17.36 -2.53 -5.01
N PRO A 176 -18.47 -1.96 -5.52
CA PRO A 176 -18.41 -0.79 -6.40
C PRO A 176 -17.75 0.41 -5.73
N GLY A 177 -18.07 0.69 -4.46
CA GLY A 177 -17.43 1.76 -3.71
C GLY A 177 -15.94 1.51 -3.45
N ALA A 178 -15.54 0.27 -3.19
CA ALA A 178 -14.13 -0.09 -3.05
C ALA A 178 -13.34 0.19 -4.36
N VAL A 179 -13.91 -0.20 -5.50
CA VAL A 179 -13.32 0.10 -6.82
C VAL A 179 -13.26 1.61 -7.06
N PHE A 180 -14.34 2.35 -6.75
CA PHE A 180 -14.38 3.80 -6.94
C PHE A 180 -13.29 4.53 -6.15
N VAL A 181 -13.08 4.15 -4.89
CA VAL A 181 -12.02 4.71 -4.03
C VAL A 181 -10.63 4.51 -4.66
N LEU A 182 -10.33 3.29 -5.12
CA LEU A 182 -9.06 2.99 -5.78
C LEU A 182 -8.91 3.75 -7.11
N GLN A 183 -9.94 3.74 -7.95
CA GLN A 183 -9.92 4.46 -9.23
C GLN A 183 -9.69 5.96 -9.04
N SER A 184 -10.31 6.56 -8.03
CA SER A 184 -10.16 7.98 -7.73
C SER A 184 -8.72 8.30 -7.34
N PHE A 185 -8.13 7.50 -6.44
CA PHE A 185 -6.74 7.63 -6.03
C PHE A 185 -5.77 7.53 -7.21
N PHE A 186 -5.91 6.49 -8.04
CA PHE A 186 -5.02 6.28 -9.19
C PHE A 186 -5.19 7.34 -10.30
N LYS A 187 -6.35 8.01 -10.37
CA LYS A 187 -6.63 9.10 -11.33
C LYS A 187 -6.23 10.49 -10.81
N LYS A 188 -5.98 10.65 -9.51
CA LYS A 188 -5.66 11.94 -8.90
C LYS A 188 -4.35 11.87 -8.13
N GLU A 189 -4.36 11.49 -6.85
CA GLU A 189 -3.20 11.62 -5.97
C GLU A 189 -1.98 10.81 -6.45
N PHE A 190 -2.20 9.58 -6.95
CA PHE A 190 -1.12 8.75 -7.50
C PHE A 190 -0.36 9.43 -8.64
N ARG A 191 -1.04 10.27 -9.43
CA ARG A 191 -0.47 10.86 -10.65
C ARG A 191 0.76 11.72 -10.36
N ASP A 192 0.86 12.26 -9.15
CA ASP A 192 1.99 13.08 -8.72
C ASP A 192 3.00 12.33 -7.84
N GLN A 193 2.71 11.11 -7.37
CA GLN A 193 3.59 10.46 -6.39
C GLN A 193 4.90 9.92 -6.96
N ILE A 194 4.97 9.65 -8.27
CA ILE A 194 6.12 8.98 -8.90
C ILE A 194 6.59 9.81 -10.11
N ALA A 195 7.84 10.27 -10.05
CA ALA A 195 8.52 10.99 -11.13
C ALA A 195 8.89 10.07 -12.29
N ALA A 196 9.32 10.63 -13.43
CA ALA A 196 9.72 9.86 -14.61
C ALA A 196 10.82 8.83 -14.31
N SER A 197 11.74 9.16 -13.41
CA SER A 197 12.84 8.27 -12.99
C SER A 197 12.41 7.12 -12.09
N GLY A 198 11.21 7.17 -11.52
CA GLY A 198 10.79 6.30 -10.42
C GLY A 198 11.05 6.88 -9.03
N GLU A 199 11.69 8.05 -8.92
CA GLU A 199 11.73 8.77 -7.65
C GLU A 199 10.31 9.01 -7.13
N GLN A 200 10.16 9.00 -5.80
CA GLN A 200 8.93 9.33 -5.10
C GLN A 200 9.17 10.66 -4.36
N PRO A 201 8.98 11.83 -4.99
CA PRO A 201 9.54 13.10 -4.49
C PRO A 201 9.13 13.47 -3.06
N PHE A 202 7.86 13.22 -2.68
CA PHE A 202 7.38 13.49 -1.32
C PHE A 202 8.01 12.58 -0.26
N GLU A 203 8.57 11.44 -0.66
CA GLU A 203 9.30 10.50 0.21
C GLU A 203 10.82 10.70 0.13
N GLY A 204 11.34 11.03 -1.05
CA GLY A 204 12.75 11.29 -1.29
C GLY A 204 13.28 12.54 -0.59
N VAL A 205 12.42 13.51 -0.30
CA VAL A 205 12.76 14.74 0.44
C VAL A 205 12.89 14.53 1.95
N ARG A 206 12.45 13.36 2.46
CA ARG A 206 12.41 13.04 3.89
C ARG A 206 13.80 12.79 4.46
N ALA A 207 13.93 12.86 5.78
CA ALA A 207 15.19 12.57 6.46
C ALA A 207 15.66 11.10 6.35
N LYS A 208 14.75 10.19 6.01
CA LYS A 208 14.97 8.75 5.84
C LYS A 208 14.37 8.23 4.53
N PRO A 209 14.89 8.67 3.38
CA PRO A 209 14.23 8.45 2.09
C PRO A 209 14.11 6.97 1.70
N VAL A 210 15.04 6.08 2.07
CA VAL A 210 14.88 4.64 1.79
C VAL A 210 13.68 4.07 2.54
N HIS A 211 13.54 4.41 3.82
CA HIS A 211 12.38 3.99 4.61
C HIS A 211 11.08 4.50 4.01
N TYR A 212 10.96 5.81 3.74
CA TYR A 212 9.70 6.39 3.25
C TYR A 212 9.34 5.94 1.83
N ARG A 213 10.31 5.73 0.93
CA ARG A 213 10.07 5.12 -0.39
C ARG A 213 9.54 3.69 -0.25
N SER A 214 10.12 2.90 0.66
CA SER A 214 9.65 1.54 0.96
C SER A 214 8.23 1.57 1.53
N PHE A 215 7.99 2.48 2.46
CA PHE A 215 6.72 2.62 3.15
C PHE A 215 5.58 3.03 2.21
N ASN A 216 5.83 3.95 1.27
CA ASN A 216 4.84 4.27 0.25
C ASN A 216 4.66 3.13 -0.77
N LEU A 217 5.73 2.43 -1.16
CA LEU A 217 5.64 1.23 -2.00
C LEU A 217 4.74 0.15 -1.37
N GLU A 218 4.81 -0.05 -0.04
CA GLU A 218 3.89 -0.94 0.68
C GLU A 218 2.43 -0.61 0.38
N ALA A 219 2.05 0.66 0.52
CA ALA A 219 0.69 1.13 0.31
C ALA A 219 0.25 1.04 -1.15
N LEU A 220 1.12 1.42 -2.10
CA LEU A 220 0.83 1.35 -3.53
C LEU A 220 0.62 -0.09 -4.00
N ILE A 221 1.49 -1.01 -3.57
CA ILE A 221 1.38 -2.45 -3.85
C ILE A 221 0.09 -3.01 -3.22
N MET A 222 -0.25 -2.59 -2.01
CA MET A 222 -1.49 -3.00 -1.34
C MET A 222 -2.73 -2.55 -2.13
N ASN A 223 -2.76 -1.30 -2.60
CA ASN A 223 -3.83 -0.77 -3.45
C ASN A 223 -3.95 -1.52 -4.77
N ALA A 224 -2.83 -1.84 -5.43
CA ALA A 224 -2.83 -2.62 -6.68
C ALA A 224 -3.33 -4.05 -6.47
N LYS A 225 -2.95 -4.70 -5.37
CA LYS A 225 -3.48 -6.03 -4.99
C LYS A 225 -4.98 -6.02 -4.68
N LEU A 226 -5.47 -4.99 -4.00
CA LEU A 226 -6.91 -4.81 -3.77
C LEU A 226 -7.66 -4.63 -5.09
N GLY A 227 -7.10 -3.85 -6.02
CA GLY A 227 -7.60 -3.76 -7.39
C GLY A 227 -7.69 -5.12 -8.07
N ASP A 228 -6.60 -5.90 -8.04
CA ASP A 228 -6.54 -7.23 -8.65
C ASP A 228 -7.63 -8.16 -8.10
N ALA A 229 -7.79 -8.20 -6.77
CA ALA A 229 -8.85 -8.96 -6.10
C ALA A 229 -10.27 -8.48 -6.46
N LEU A 230 -10.43 -7.20 -6.77
CA LEU A 230 -11.68 -6.60 -7.26
C LEU A 230 -11.84 -6.70 -8.79
N GLY A 231 -10.87 -7.30 -9.49
CA GLY A 231 -10.90 -7.52 -10.92
C GLY A 231 -10.42 -6.34 -11.78
N VAL A 232 -9.79 -5.34 -11.19
CA VAL A 232 -9.30 -4.12 -11.86
C VAL A 232 -7.78 -4.06 -11.84
N ASP A 233 -7.17 -3.73 -12.98
CA ASP A 233 -5.71 -3.57 -13.08
C ASP A 233 -5.29 -2.16 -12.69
N PHE A 234 -4.63 -2.02 -11.53
CA PHE A 234 -3.90 -0.81 -11.15
C PHE A 234 -2.38 -1.00 -11.12
N TRP A 235 -1.88 -2.19 -11.45
CA TRP A 235 -0.44 -2.41 -11.61
C TRP A 235 0.09 -1.58 -12.79
N THR A 236 -0.69 -1.51 -13.87
CA THR A 236 -0.30 -0.74 -15.07
C THR A 236 -0.69 0.74 -15.01
N ALA A 237 -1.23 1.22 -13.88
CA ALA A 237 -1.53 2.64 -13.69
C ALA A 237 -0.25 3.50 -13.81
N LYS A 238 -0.38 4.64 -14.49
CA LYS A 238 0.74 5.54 -14.77
C LYS A 238 0.60 6.85 -14.03
N SER A 239 1.72 7.35 -13.51
CA SER A 239 1.81 8.72 -13.04
C SER A 239 1.68 9.71 -14.21
N LYS A 240 1.60 11.02 -13.93
CA LYS A 240 1.64 12.04 -14.98
C LYS A 240 2.93 12.01 -15.79
N TYR A 241 3.97 11.37 -15.25
CA TYR A 241 5.28 11.19 -15.87
C TYR A 241 5.45 9.80 -16.53
N GLY A 242 4.37 9.02 -16.64
CA GLY A 242 4.41 7.70 -17.28
C GLY A 242 4.99 6.57 -16.43
N ALA A 243 5.39 6.84 -15.19
CA ALA A 243 5.98 5.88 -14.28
C ALA A 243 4.94 5.00 -13.59
N THR A 244 5.32 3.76 -13.25
CA THR A 244 4.46 2.78 -12.57
C THR A 244 5.02 2.43 -11.19
N ILE A 245 4.31 1.58 -10.45
CA ILE A 245 4.81 1.00 -9.20
C ILE A 245 6.13 0.24 -9.43
N GLN A 246 6.29 -0.42 -10.58
CA GLN A 246 7.55 -1.08 -10.95
C GLN A 246 8.68 -0.06 -11.11
N THR A 247 8.44 1.04 -11.82
CA THR A 247 9.43 2.13 -11.97
C THR A 247 9.87 2.67 -10.61
N ALA A 248 8.94 2.84 -9.66
CA ALA A 248 9.27 3.31 -8.32
C ALA A 248 10.13 2.33 -7.52
N LEU A 249 9.84 1.03 -7.59
CA LEU A 249 10.70 0.03 -6.97
C LEU A 249 12.08 0.01 -7.63
N ASP A 250 12.11 0.03 -8.96
CA ASP A 250 13.33 -0.05 -9.75
C ASP A 250 14.31 1.07 -9.40
N TYR A 251 13.79 2.27 -9.16
CA TYR A 251 14.55 3.39 -8.61
C TYR A 251 15.00 3.12 -7.17
N ALA A 252 14.08 2.71 -6.28
CA ALA A 252 14.39 2.49 -4.87
C ALA A 252 15.50 1.46 -4.61
N ILE A 253 15.63 0.43 -5.46
CA ILE A 253 16.69 -0.60 -5.33
C ILE A 253 18.01 -0.24 -6.01
N THR A 254 18.10 0.89 -6.71
CA THR A 254 19.31 1.35 -7.42
C THR A 254 19.96 2.58 -6.79
N VAL A 255 19.19 3.39 -6.05
CA VAL A 255 19.72 4.56 -5.33
C VAL A 255 20.61 4.14 -4.16
N ASP A 256 21.71 4.87 -3.96
CA ASP A 256 22.57 4.74 -2.77
C ASP A 256 21.74 4.95 -1.49
N PRO A 257 21.66 3.95 -0.59
CA PRO A 257 20.87 4.06 0.63
C PRO A 257 21.46 5.02 1.67
N LYS A 258 22.66 5.57 1.46
CA LYS A 258 23.32 6.53 2.35
C LYS A 258 23.37 6.06 3.82
N GLY A 259 23.58 4.76 4.01
CA GLY A 259 23.65 4.11 5.32
C GLY A 259 22.32 3.69 5.93
N GLU A 260 21.18 3.92 5.25
CA GLU A 260 19.90 3.33 5.65
C GLU A 260 19.85 1.81 5.37
N ASP A 261 19.07 1.09 6.18
CA ASP A 261 18.78 -0.31 5.95
C ASP A 261 17.81 -0.48 4.77
N VAL A 262 18.18 -1.32 3.81
CA VAL A 262 17.36 -1.65 2.63
C VAL A 262 16.46 -2.86 2.86
N GLY A 263 16.49 -3.47 4.05
CA GLY A 263 15.66 -4.62 4.41
C GLY A 263 14.17 -4.38 4.23
N ASP A 264 13.71 -3.14 4.44
CA ASP A 264 12.32 -2.72 4.21
C ASP A 264 11.87 -2.91 2.75
N LEU A 265 12.79 -2.91 1.78
CA LEU A 265 12.46 -3.11 0.36
C LEU A 265 12.20 -4.59 0.00
N LEU A 266 12.71 -5.56 0.76
CA LEU A 266 12.68 -6.98 0.37
C LEU A 266 11.26 -7.52 0.10
N PRO A 267 10.24 -7.27 0.96
CA PRO A 267 8.88 -7.70 0.69
C PRO A 267 8.27 -7.07 -0.57
N HIS A 268 8.67 -5.83 -0.89
CA HIS A 268 8.19 -5.08 -2.04
C HIS A 268 8.84 -5.57 -3.33
N VAL A 269 10.13 -5.92 -3.28
CA VAL A 269 10.82 -6.59 -4.39
C VAL A 269 10.16 -7.91 -4.75
N ALA A 270 9.84 -8.74 -3.76
CA ALA A 270 9.11 -9.99 -3.99
C ALA A 270 7.72 -9.74 -4.62
N ALA A 271 6.99 -8.73 -4.15
CA ALA A 271 5.67 -8.39 -4.68
C ALA A 271 5.72 -7.89 -6.13
N VAL A 272 6.67 -7.02 -6.47
CA VAL A 272 6.85 -6.53 -7.85
C VAL A 272 7.37 -7.63 -8.76
N ALA A 273 8.31 -8.47 -8.31
CA ALA A 273 8.73 -9.64 -9.07
C ALA A 273 7.56 -10.57 -9.40
N ALA A 274 6.64 -10.77 -8.45
CA ALA A 274 5.43 -11.56 -8.69
C ALA A 274 4.48 -10.91 -9.73
N ALA A 275 4.29 -9.59 -9.64
CA ALA A 275 3.34 -8.86 -10.50
C ALA A 275 3.88 -8.59 -11.91
N TYR A 276 5.16 -8.29 -12.06
CA TYR A 276 5.78 -7.83 -13.32
C TYR A 276 6.74 -8.85 -13.93
N GLY A 277 7.13 -9.90 -13.20
CA GLY A 277 8.14 -10.85 -13.62
C GLY A 277 9.57 -10.35 -13.34
N ASP A 278 10.55 -11.21 -13.62
CA ASP A 278 11.98 -10.89 -13.43
C ASP A 278 12.83 -11.48 -14.58
N PRO A 279 12.62 -11.03 -15.83
CA PRO A 279 13.23 -11.67 -17.01
C PRO A 279 14.77 -11.59 -17.03
N VAL A 280 15.34 -10.56 -16.42
CA VAL A 280 16.79 -10.33 -16.35
C VAL A 280 17.40 -10.65 -14.98
N GLY A 281 16.62 -11.23 -14.06
CA GLY A 281 17.11 -11.64 -12.74
C GLY A 281 17.46 -10.49 -11.78
N LYS A 282 16.98 -9.26 -12.04
CA LYS A 282 17.23 -8.06 -11.24
C LYS A 282 16.69 -8.22 -9.82
N TYR A 283 15.45 -8.65 -9.68
CA TYR A 283 14.78 -8.76 -8.38
C TYR A 283 15.33 -9.93 -7.57
N LYS A 284 15.57 -11.08 -8.21
CA LYS A 284 16.26 -12.22 -7.60
C LYS A 284 17.67 -11.84 -7.14
N GLY A 285 18.42 -11.10 -7.95
CA GLY A 285 19.75 -10.61 -7.61
C GLY A 285 19.73 -9.74 -6.35
N PHE A 286 18.82 -8.76 -6.28
CA PHE A 286 18.65 -7.92 -5.09
C PHE A 286 18.28 -8.74 -3.85
N LEU A 287 17.27 -9.60 -3.94
CA LEU A 287 16.81 -10.42 -2.81
C LEU A 287 17.93 -11.33 -2.28
N SER A 288 18.61 -12.07 -3.15
CA SER A 288 19.68 -13.00 -2.76
C SER A 288 20.89 -12.29 -2.14
N LYS A 289 21.24 -11.10 -2.64
CA LYS A 289 22.34 -10.27 -2.10
C LYS A 289 22.07 -9.82 -0.66
N HIS A 290 20.83 -9.42 -0.37
CA HIS A 290 20.48 -8.83 0.93
C HIS A 290 19.92 -9.84 1.93
N LEU A 291 19.39 -10.97 1.46
CA LEU A 291 18.84 -12.02 2.31
C LEU A 291 18.85 -13.36 1.57
N SER A 292 19.93 -14.14 1.69
CA SER A 292 20.07 -15.45 1.01
C SER A 292 18.95 -16.45 1.32
N THR A 293 18.23 -16.27 2.44
CA THR A 293 17.10 -17.12 2.86
C THR A 293 15.73 -16.50 2.51
N TYR A 294 15.66 -15.55 1.56
CA TYR A 294 14.42 -14.83 1.26
C TYR A 294 13.26 -15.76 0.89
N GLU A 295 13.53 -16.89 0.20
CA GLU A 295 12.51 -17.85 -0.23
C GLU A 295 11.80 -18.54 0.94
N SER A 296 12.44 -18.60 2.11
CA SER A 296 11.85 -19.17 3.32
C SER A 296 11.08 -18.14 4.16
N LYS A 297 11.00 -16.88 3.71
CA LYS A 297 10.35 -15.81 4.48
C LYS A 297 8.85 -15.76 4.20
N PRO A 298 8.03 -15.33 5.19
CA PRO A 298 6.59 -15.20 4.99
C PRO A 298 6.23 -14.30 3.79
N PHE A 299 6.99 -13.23 3.54
CA PHE A 299 6.72 -12.35 2.41
C PHE A 299 6.92 -13.00 1.05
N TRP A 300 7.78 -14.00 0.94
CA TRP A 300 7.91 -14.75 -0.29
C TRP A 300 6.67 -15.62 -0.50
N PHE A 301 6.25 -16.33 0.55
CA PHE A 301 5.09 -17.23 0.51
C PHE A 301 3.81 -16.55 0.00
N TYR A 302 3.48 -15.34 0.48
CA TYR A 302 2.24 -14.66 0.06
C TYR A 302 2.39 -13.75 -1.18
N ASN A 303 3.59 -13.63 -1.75
CA ASN A 303 3.82 -12.92 -3.01
C ASN A 303 4.03 -13.91 -4.15
N GLN A 304 2.93 -14.46 -4.67
CA GLN A 304 2.98 -15.49 -5.71
C GLN A 304 2.29 -14.98 -6.98
N PRO A 305 2.91 -15.13 -8.18
CA PRO A 305 2.32 -14.65 -9.43
C PRO A 305 0.92 -15.20 -9.70
N GLY A 306 0.66 -16.46 -9.31
CA GLY A 306 -0.64 -17.11 -9.48
C GLY A 306 -1.78 -16.47 -8.69
N ALA A 307 -1.48 -15.65 -7.69
CA ALA A 307 -2.48 -14.93 -6.90
C ALA A 307 -2.88 -13.57 -7.52
N LEU A 308 -2.21 -13.14 -8.60
CA LEU A 308 -2.41 -11.82 -9.21
C LEU A 308 -2.93 -11.97 -10.65
N THR A 309 -4.24 -11.94 -10.82
CA THR A 309 -4.95 -12.23 -12.08
C THR A 309 -5.03 -11.06 -13.05
N LYS A 310 -4.78 -9.84 -12.59
CA LYS A 310 -4.81 -8.59 -13.38
C LYS A 310 -3.44 -7.98 -13.61
N SER A 311 -2.42 -8.53 -12.93
CA SER A 311 -1.02 -8.13 -13.09
C SER A 311 -0.46 -8.35 -14.51
N PRO A 312 0.63 -7.65 -14.87
CA PRO A 312 1.35 -7.89 -16.13
C PRO A 312 1.72 -9.36 -16.37
N THR A 313 2.24 -10.07 -15.38
CA THR A 313 2.60 -11.50 -15.51
C THR A 313 1.40 -12.38 -15.90
N ALA A 314 0.19 -12.06 -15.43
CA ALA A 314 -1.01 -12.81 -15.78
C ALA A 314 -1.42 -12.62 -17.25
N LYS A 315 -1.24 -11.42 -17.80
CA LYS A 315 -1.54 -11.13 -19.22
C LYS A 315 -0.59 -11.89 -20.15
N THR A 316 0.70 -11.94 -19.82
CA THR A 316 1.70 -12.69 -20.61
C THR A 316 1.38 -14.18 -20.66
N LYS A 317 0.96 -14.79 -19.55
CA LYS A 317 0.53 -16.20 -19.54
C LYS A 317 -0.66 -16.45 -20.45
N ARG A 318 -1.66 -15.56 -20.46
CA ARG A 318 -2.86 -15.70 -21.32
C ARG A 318 -2.51 -15.61 -22.81
N SER A 319 -1.53 -14.78 -23.18
CA SER A 319 -1.04 -14.67 -24.57
C SER A 319 -0.33 -15.94 -25.06
N ILE A 320 0.33 -16.69 -24.17
CA ILE A 320 1.02 -17.93 -24.53
C ILE A 320 0.03 -19.07 -24.79
N TYR A 321 -1.07 -19.15 -24.02
CA TYR A 321 -2.10 -20.17 -24.21
C TYR A 321 -3.04 -19.91 -25.39
N LEU A 322 -3.19 -18.66 -25.84
CA LEU A 322 -3.96 -18.32 -27.05
C LEU A 322 -3.11 -18.36 -28.34
N GLY A 323 -1.80 -18.65 -28.23
CA GLY A 323 -0.89 -18.77 -29.36
C GLY A 323 -0.67 -20.21 -29.85
N GLY A 324 -1.46 -21.17 -29.38
CA GLY A 324 -1.37 -22.58 -29.78
C GLY A 324 -2.68 -23.32 -29.54
N GLY A 325 -3.52 -23.40 -30.57
CA GLY A 325 -4.76 -24.18 -30.56
C GLY A 325 -5.77 -23.64 -31.56
N GLU A 326 -6.27 -24.52 -32.42
CA GLU A 326 -6.97 -24.30 -33.68
C GLU A 326 -8.28 -23.52 -33.61
N ASP A 327 -8.62 -22.96 -34.78
CA ASP A 327 -9.90 -22.35 -35.14
C ASP A 327 -11.07 -23.29 -34.81
N ASP A 328 -12.06 -22.78 -34.08
CA ASP A 328 -13.44 -23.26 -34.19
C ASP A 328 -14.34 -22.06 -34.50
N ASP A 329 -14.82 -22.13 -35.72
CA ASP A 329 -15.79 -21.31 -36.43
C ASP A 329 -17.17 -21.42 -35.76
N ASP A 330 -17.77 -20.29 -35.38
CA ASP A 330 -19.23 -20.14 -35.46
C ASP A 330 -19.56 -18.69 -35.78
N GLY A 331 -20.02 -18.49 -37.01
CA GLY A 331 -20.26 -17.20 -37.61
C GLY A 331 -21.58 -16.55 -37.16
N SER A 332 -21.55 -15.21 -37.08
CA SER A 332 -22.58 -14.35 -37.69
C SER A 332 -22.20 -12.89 -37.50
N GLU A 333 -21.60 -12.31 -38.54
CA GLU A 333 -21.64 -10.87 -38.79
C GLU A 333 -22.94 -10.48 -39.53
N PRO A 334 -23.27 -9.18 -39.56
CA PRO A 334 -22.97 -8.48 -40.81
C PRO A 334 -22.22 -7.15 -40.61
N ASP A 335 -21.07 -7.08 -41.27
CA ASP A 335 -20.64 -6.06 -42.25
C ASP A 335 -20.97 -4.59 -41.95
N ASP A 336 -19.94 -3.82 -41.58
CA ASP A 336 -19.81 -2.42 -42.03
C ASP A 336 -18.34 -2.10 -42.35
N GLY A 337 -18.15 -1.55 -43.55
CA GLY A 337 -16.88 -1.45 -44.23
C GLY A 337 -15.97 -0.35 -43.68
N GLY A 338 -14.71 -0.71 -43.42
CA GLY A 338 -13.66 0.25 -43.12
C GLY A 338 -12.28 -0.38 -43.32
N THR A 339 -11.65 -0.08 -44.45
CA THR A 339 -10.25 -0.41 -44.78
C THR A 339 -9.29 -0.04 -43.64
N ILE A 340 -8.74 -1.04 -42.96
CA ILE A 340 -7.60 -0.88 -42.04
C ILE A 340 -6.35 -1.48 -42.67
N THR A 341 -5.38 -0.61 -42.94
CA THR A 341 -4.00 -0.94 -43.28
C THR A 341 -3.32 -1.69 -42.13
N LYS A 342 -2.72 -2.85 -42.42
CA LYS A 342 -1.87 -3.62 -41.50
C LYS A 342 -0.72 -2.76 -40.93
N PRO A 343 -0.48 -2.76 -39.59
CA PRO A 343 0.83 -2.43 -39.06
C PRO A 343 1.70 -3.69 -38.98
N GLY A 344 2.95 -3.55 -39.44
CA GLY A 344 3.95 -4.60 -39.43
C GLY A 344 4.37 -5.05 -38.04
N GLU A 345 4.91 -6.27 -38.01
CA GLU A 345 5.54 -6.92 -36.87
C GLU A 345 6.62 -6.01 -36.25
N GLY A 346 6.36 -5.51 -35.05
CA GLY A 346 7.31 -4.78 -34.23
C GLY A 346 7.74 -5.65 -33.06
N ALA A 347 8.95 -6.20 -33.13
CA ALA A 347 9.60 -6.92 -32.06
C ALA A 347 9.68 -6.05 -30.78
N SER A 348 9.31 -6.63 -29.65
CA SER A 348 9.47 -6.04 -28.33
C SER A 348 10.94 -6.06 -27.91
N ASP A 349 11.67 -4.99 -28.22
CA ASP A 349 13.03 -4.81 -27.73
C ASP A 349 13.00 -4.10 -26.36
N GLY A 350 13.17 -4.89 -25.30
CA GLY A 350 13.10 -4.47 -23.90
C GLY A 350 14.42 -3.93 -23.35
N GLY A 351 15.00 -2.94 -24.05
CA GLY A 351 16.14 -2.14 -23.55
C GLY A 351 15.69 -0.76 -23.05
N PRO A 352 16.45 -0.10 -22.16
CA PRO A 352 16.13 1.26 -21.75
C PRO A 352 16.26 2.19 -22.96
N VAL A 353 15.13 2.72 -23.42
CA VAL A 353 15.12 3.75 -24.46
C VAL A 353 15.75 5.00 -23.87
N ASN A 354 16.99 5.29 -24.28
CA ASN A 354 17.60 6.59 -24.10
C ASN A 354 16.70 7.64 -24.75
N GLY A 355 16.05 8.48 -23.94
CA GLY A 355 15.29 9.65 -24.42
C GLY A 355 13.77 9.49 -24.47
N ALA A 356 13.13 8.95 -23.43
CA ALA A 356 11.72 9.26 -23.20
C ALA A 356 11.51 10.79 -23.20
N PRO A 357 10.41 11.32 -23.76
CA PRO A 357 10.14 12.75 -23.73
C PRO A 357 10.26 13.25 -22.29
N LYS A 358 11.12 14.24 -22.04
CA LYS A 358 11.17 14.92 -20.74
C LYS A 358 9.84 15.64 -20.57
N ILE A 359 8.86 14.98 -19.96
CA ILE A 359 7.59 15.59 -19.58
C ILE A 359 7.95 16.76 -18.66
N PRO A 360 7.66 18.02 -19.05
CA PRO A 360 8.06 19.17 -18.27
C PRO A 360 7.52 19.10 -16.85
N PHE A 361 8.32 19.51 -15.89
CA PHE A 361 7.89 19.58 -14.50
C PHE A 361 6.71 20.55 -14.36
N THR A 362 5.68 20.09 -13.67
CA THR A 362 4.61 20.93 -13.12
C THR A 362 4.47 20.66 -11.63
N CYS A 363 4.19 21.72 -10.86
CA CYS A 363 3.89 21.55 -9.44
C CYS A 363 2.77 20.52 -9.27
N PRO A 364 2.89 19.59 -8.30
CA PRO A 364 1.83 18.64 -7.98
C PRO A 364 0.52 19.35 -7.64
N ASP A 365 -0.60 18.69 -7.93
CA ASP A 365 -1.96 19.22 -7.69
C ASP A 365 -2.17 19.60 -6.22
N ALA A 366 -1.44 18.97 -5.29
CA ALA A 366 -1.46 19.30 -3.87
C ALA A 366 -1.04 20.75 -3.54
N PHE A 367 -0.38 21.46 -4.48
CA PHE A 367 0.03 22.86 -4.34
C PHE A 367 -0.92 23.85 -5.04
N GLU A 368 -2.03 23.41 -5.63
CA GLU A 368 -2.94 24.28 -6.40
C GLU A 368 -3.39 25.51 -5.59
N ASP A 369 -3.73 25.31 -4.32
CA ASP A 369 -4.23 26.34 -3.42
C ASP A 369 -3.24 26.72 -2.29
N THR A 370 -2.00 26.25 -2.33
CA THR A 370 -1.03 26.49 -1.24
C THR A 370 0.42 26.49 -1.70
N THR A 371 1.25 27.33 -1.08
CA THR A 371 2.70 27.41 -1.34
C THR A 371 3.49 26.31 -0.65
N LYS A 372 2.93 25.67 0.38
CA LYS A 372 3.53 24.55 1.11
C LYS A 372 2.49 23.52 1.51
N VAL A 373 2.89 22.25 1.47
CA VAL A 373 2.04 21.11 1.88
C VAL A 373 2.70 20.39 3.05
N GLU A 374 1.88 20.00 4.02
CA GLU A 374 2.34 19.17 5.14
C GLU A 374 2.37 17.70 4.69
N ILE A 375 3.50 17.03 4.90
CA ILE A 375 3.72 15.63 4.50
C ILE A 375 3.95 14.70 5.69
N ASP A 376 4.11 15.27 6.88
CA ASP A 376 4.12 14.60 8.18
C ASP A 376 3.85 15.67 9.25
N ASN A 377 3.55 15.29 10.48
CA ASN A 377 3.15 16.22 11.54
C ASN A 377 4.21 17.30 11.81
N GLY A 378 3.93 18.53 11.38
CA GLY A 378 4.82 19.69 11.46
C GLY A 378 5.92 19.73 10.39
N ILE A 379 5.90 18.84 9.40
CA ILE A 379 6.88 18.75 8.31
C ILE A 379 6.23 19.22 7.02
N PHE A 380 6.72 20.33 6.48
CA PHE A 380 6.20 20.97 5.28
C PHE A 380 7.24 20.99 4.17
N VAL A 381 6.78 20.86 2.93
CA VAL A 381 7.58 21.01 1.72
C VAL A 381 6.92 21.98 0.75
N THR A 382 7.73 22.59 -0.10
CA THR A 382 7.33 23.49 -1.19
C THR A 382 7.51 22.80 -2.54
N CYS A 383 6.81 23.28 -3.57
CA CYS A 383 6.99 22.77 -4.93
C CYS A 383 8.45 22.89 -5.40
N GLU A 384 9.13 24.00 -5.08
CA GLU A 384 10.53 24.24 -5.42
C GLU A 384 11.49 23.24 -4.75
N GLN A 385 11.23 22.85 -3.50
CA GLN A 385 12.01 21.81 -2.82
C GLN A 385 11.86 20.43 -3.48
N LEU A 386 10.72 20.16 -4.12
CA LEU A 386 10.46 18.88 -4.77
C LEU A 386 10.91 18.84 -6.23
N ARG A 387 11.02 19.99 -6.92
CA ARG A 387 11.39 20.05 -8.35
C ARG A 387 12.64 19.21 -8.67
N PRO A 388 13.76 19.30 -7.94
CA PRO A 388 14.96 18.50 -8.27
C PRO A 388 14.73 16.99 -8.21
N LEU A 389 13.78 16.53 -7.39
CA LEU A 389 13.42 15.11 -7.27
C LEU A 389 12.51 14.65 -8.42
N TYR A 390 11.65 15.54 -8.94
CA TYR A 390 10.88 15.25 -10.16
C TYR A 390 11.74 15.23 -11.42
N GLU A 391 12.77 16.08 -11.46
CA GLU A 391 13.71 16.20 -12.57
C GLU A 391 14.91 15.24 -12.45
N ALA A 392 14.98 14.45 -11.37
CA ALA A 392 16.04 13.49 -11.14
C ALA A 392 16.12 12.46 -12.28
N GLU A 393 17.33 12.13 -12.70
CA GLU A 393 17.58 11.11 -13.71
C GLU A 393 17.47 9.70 -13.09
N VAL A 394 17.24 8.70 -13.93
CA VAL A 394 17.33 7.29 -13.51
C VAL A 394 18.77 7.04 -13.08
N PRO A 395 19.03 6.55 -11.85
CA PRO A 395 20.39 6.22 -11.43
C PRO A 395 21.00 5.25 -12.44
N GLY A 396 22.17 5.61 -12.97
CA GLY A 396 22.89 4.73 -13.89
C GLY A 396 23.08 3.37 -13.25
N VAL A 397 22.71 2.31 -13.97
CA VAL A 397 23.02 0.93 -13.56
C VAL A 397 24.55 0.88 -13.50
N VAL A 398 25.12 0.94 -12.30
CA VAL A 398 26.55 0.68 -12.13
C VAL A 398 26.75 -0.76 -12.57
N ALA A 399 27.43 -0.91 -13.71
CA ALA A 399 27.70 -2.17 -14.38
C ALA A 399 28.49 -3.13 -13.49
#